data_AF-A0A832FII5-F1
#
_entry.id   AF-A0A832FII5-F1
#
_cell.length_a   1.000
_cell.length_b   1.000
_cell.length_c   1.000
_cell.angle_alpha   90.00
_cell.angle_beta   90.00
_cell.angle_gamma   90.00
#
_symmetry.space_group_name_H-M   'P 1'
#
loop_
_entity.id
_entity.type
_entity.pdbx_description
1 polymer ?
#
loop_
_entity_poly.entity_id
_entity_poly.type
_entity_poly.pdbx_seq_one_letter_code
_entity_poly.pdbx_strand_id
1 'polypeptide(L)'
;MSAVPGDAEKRLNEIFSKYSEKLRKLEDELETLEKKIREGASFGEVIGELRRVRFEAKSLLGEFRLEGWRTLREFRREYANLLSREEFESLKDRFEEFEEELEDMVDELLDRLEDLRDSLSSERVR
;
A
#
# COMPACT_ATOMS: atom_id res chain seq x y z
N MET A 1 -6.85 32.86 9.56
CA MET A 1 -6.51 31.42 9.61
C MET A 1 -5.68 31.12 8.37
N SER A 2 -4.46 30.62 8.55
CA SER A 2 -3.59 30.25 7.42
C SER A 2 -4.18 29.01 6.75
N ALA A 3 -4.46 29.06 5.45
CA ALA A 3 -4.99 27.93 4.68
C ALA A 3 -3.92 26.82 4.43
N VAL A 4 -2.66 27.11 4.75
CA VAL A 4 -1.49 26.31 4.39
C VAL A 4 -1.43 24.93 5.04
N PRO A 5 -1.65 24.77 6.37
CA PRO A 5 -1.59 23.44 6.98
C PRO A 5 -2.67 22.48 6.45
N GLY A 6 -3.87 23.00 6.18
CA GLY A 6 -4.99 22.20 5.68
C GLY A 6 -4.78 21.69 4.25
N ASP A 7 -4.18 22.49 3.38
CA ASP A 7 -3.89 22.06 2.00
C ASP A 7 -2.81 20.97 1.94
N ALA A 8 -1.77 21.08 2.80
CA ALA A 8 -0.70 20.09 2.90
C ALA A 8 -1.22 18.75 3.45
N GLU A 9 -2.01 18.80 4.52
CA GLU A 9 -2.63 17.62 5.12
C GLU A 9 -3.58 16.93 4.13
N LYS A 10 -4.40 17.70 3.40
CA LYS A 10 -5.30 17.18 2.38
C LYS A 10 -4.53 16.41 1.29
N ARG A 11 -3.41 16.95 0.80
CA ARG A 11 -2.56 16.28 -0.20
C ARG A 11 -1.97 14.96 0.32
N LEU A 12 -1.54 14.89 1.59
CA LEU A 12 -1.08 13.62 2.18
C LEU A 12 -2.21 12.59 2.27
N ASN A 13 -3.40 13.01 2.71
CA ASN A 13 -4.59 12.14 2.74
C ASN A 13 -4.96 11.63 1.33
N GLU A 14 -4.85 12.47 0.30
CA GLU A 14 -5.10 12.07 -1.09
C GLU A 14 -4.08 11.03 -1.58
N ILE A 15 -2.80 11.20 -1.23
CA ILE A 15 -1.76 10.20 -1.53
C ILE A 15 -2.10 8.89 -0.82
N PHE A 16 -2.34 8.91 0.49
CA PHE A 16 -2.70 7.72 1.25
C PHE A 16 -3.94 7.00 0.69
N SER A 17 -5.00 7.76 0.37
CA SER A 17 -6.24 7.22 -0.21
C SER A 17 -5.98 6.53 -1.55
N LYS A 18 -5.18 7.16 -2.42
CA LYS A 18 -4.79 6.58 -3.72
C LYS A 18 -4.07 5.24 -3.56
N TYR A 19 -3.14 5.12 -2.62
CA TYR A 19 -2.40 3.87 -2.41
C TYR A 19 -3.23 2.80 -1.69
N SER A 20 -4.07 3.20 -0.74
CA SER A 20 -5.05 2.32 -0.10
C SER A 20 -6.05 1.74 -1.11
N GLU A 21 -6.54 2.54 -2.06
CA GLU A 21 -7.41 2.05 -3.13
C GLU A 21 -6.71 1.07 -4.08
N LYS A 22 -5.43 1.30 -4.38
CA LYS A 22 -4.64 0.34 -5.17
C LYS A 22 -4.47 -0.98 -4.43
N LEU A 23 -4.22 -0.93 -3.12
CA LEU A 23 -4.07 -2.12 -2.29
C LEU A 23 -5.38 -2.92 -2.19
N ARG A 24 -6.52 -2.25 -1.98
CA ARG A 24 -7.84 -2.91 -1.99
C ARG A 24 -8.14 -3.66 -3.28
N LYS A 25 -7.71 -3.12 -4.43
CA LYS A 25 -7.85 -3.83 -5.71
C LYS A 25 -7.01 -5.11 -5.75
N LEU A 26 -5.82 -5.11 -5.13
CA LEU A 26 -5.02 -6.32 -5.01
C LEU A 26 -5.66 -7.35 -4.07
N GLU A 27 -6.33 -6.90 -3.00
CA GLU A 27 -7.14 -7.76 -2.13
C GLU A 27 -8.30 -8.41 -2.91
N ASP A 28 -9.06 -7.63 -3.68
CA ASP A 28 -10.16 -8.13 -4.53
C ASP A 28 -9.65 -9.15 -5.56
N GLU A 29 -8.47 -8.89 -6.15
CA GLU A 29 -7.82 -9.81 -7.07
C GLU A 29 -7.40 -11.10 -6.37
N LEU A 30 -6.87 -11.02 -5.14
CA LEU A 30 -6.52 -12.19 -4.34
C LEU A 30 -7.76 -13.01 -4.00
N GLU A 31 -8.87 -12.39 -3.58
CA GLU A 31 -10.13 -13.09 -3.31
C GLU A 31 -10.66 -13.82 -4.55
N THR A 32 -10.50 -13.20 -5.73
CA THR A 32 -10.86 -13.83 -7.00
C THR A 32 -9.99 -15.06 -7.28
N LEU A 33 -8.69 -14.99 -6.97
CA LEU A 33 -7.77 -16.13 -7.09
C LEU A 33 -8.11 -17.24 -6.11
N GLU A 34 -8.39 -16.91 -4.84
CA GLU A 34 -8.85 -17.84 -3.82
C GLU A 34 -10.10 -18.59 -4.26
N LYS A 35 -11.04 -17.89 -4.91
CA LYS A 35 -12.24 -18.50 -5.47
C LYS A 35 -11.92 -19.45 -6.63
N LYS A 36 -11.08 -19.03 -7.58
CA LYS A 36 -10.64 -19.90 -8.71
C LYS A 36 -10.00 -21.19 -8.19
N ILE A 37 -9.14 -21.09 -7.17
CA ILE A 37 -8.48 -22.24 -6.54
C ILE A 37 -9.51 -23.19 -5.92
N ARG A 38 -10.48 -22.65 -5.15
CA ARG A 38 -11.58 -23.45 -4.60
C ARG A 38 -12.44 -24.14 -5.66
N GLU A 39 -12.57 -23.53 -6.83
CA GLU A 39 -13.30 -24.08 -7.98
C GLU A 39 -12.46 -25.08 -8.81
N GLY A 40 -11.22 -25.37 -8.39
CA GLY A 40 -10.38 -26.41 -8.97
C GLY A 40 -9.33 -25.93 -9.97
N ALA A 41 -9.05 -24.62 -10.02
CA ALA A 41 -7.94 -24.10 -10.82
C ALA A 41 -6.59 -24.69 -10.34
N SER A 42 -5.76 -25.11 -11.29
CA SER A 42 -4.45 -25.68 -11.00
C SER A 42 -3.44 -24.60 -10.60
N PHE A 43 -2.40 -25.03 -9.88
CA PHE A 43 -1.27 -24.15 -9.53
C PHE A 43 -0.67 -23.44 -10.75
N GLY A 44 -0.55 -24.13 -11.89
CA GLY A 44 0.01 -23.56 -13.12
C GLY A 44 -0.82 -22.40 -13.68
N GLU A 45 -2.14 -22.44 -13.49
CA GLU A 45 -3.06 -21.39 -13.95
C GLU A 45 -2.99 -20.14 -13.07
N VAL A 46 -2.74 -20.30 -11.77
CA VAL A 46 -2.84 -19.18 -10.80
C VAL A 46 -1.49 -18.64 -10.31
N ILE A 47 -0.40 -19.41 -10.40
CA ILE A 47 0.90 -19.01 -9.82
C ILE A 47 1.47 -17.71 -10.42
N GLY A 48 1.21 -17.46 -11.70
CA GLY A 48 1.61 -16.22 -12.37
C GLY A 48 0.91 -15.02 -11.76
N GLU A 49 -0.41 -15.13 -11.56
CA GLU A 49 -1.23 -14.08 -10.94
C GLU A 49 -0.83 -13.88 -9.47
N LEU A 50 -0.63 -14.95 -8.67
CA LEU A 50 -0.17 -14.84 -7.28
C LEU A 50 1.19 -14.12 -7.15
N ARG A 51 2.15 -14.44 -8.04
CA ARG A 51 3.45 -13.76 -8.08
C ARG A 51 3.33 -12.28 -8.45
N ARG A 52 2.41 -11.96 -9.36
CA ARG A 52 2.12 -10.58 -9.76
C ARG A 52 1.56 -9.79 -8.59
N VAL A 53 0.50 -10.28 -7.93
CA VAL A 53 -0.12 -9.61 -6.77
C VAL A 53 0.93 -9.37 -5.68
N ARG A 54 1.76 -10.38 -5.37
CA ARG A 54 2.88 -10.24 -4.42
C ARG A 54 3.85 -9.11 -4.78
N PHE A 55 4.25 -9.05 -6.05
CA PHE A 55 5.18 -8.04 -6.53
C PHE A 55 4.57 -6.64 -6.50
N GLU A 56 3.33 -6.50 -6.94
CA GLU A 56 2.60 -5.23 -6.94
C GLU A 56 2.39 -4.72 -5.51
N ALA A 57 1.96 -5.57 -4.58
CA ALA A 57 1.80 -5.21 -3.16
C ALA A 57 3.08 -4.62 -2.55
N LYS A 58 4.23 -5.29 -2.77
CA LYS A 58 5.54 -4.78 -2.30
C LYS A 58 5.96 -3.50 -2.98
N SER A 59 5.62 -3.33 -4.26
CA SER A 59 5.96 -2.14 -5.02
C SER A 59 5.14 -0.94 -4.54
N LEU A 60 3.88 -1.13 -4.13
CA LEU A 60 3.01 -0.06 -3.63
C LEU A 60 3.62 0.68 -2.44
N LEU A 61 4.20 -0.02 -1.46
CA LEU A 61 4.86 0.61 -0.32
C LEU A 61 6.03 1.49 -0.75
N GLY A 62 6.86 0.99 -1.67
CA GLY A 62 7.98 1.75 -2.21
C GLY A 62 7.53 3.01 -2.96
N GLU A 63 6.48 2.89 -3.78
CA GLU A 63 5.88 4.01 -4.50
C GLU A 63 5.26 5.05 -3.53
N PHE A 64 4.50 4.61 -2.53
CA PHE A 64 3.91 5.45 -1.49
C PHE A 64 4.98 6.25 -0.75
N ARG A 65 6.03 5.57 -0.28
CA ARG A 65 7.18 6.19 0.38
C ARG A 65 7.82 7.27 -0.48
N LEU A 66 8.13 6.95 -1.73
CA LEU A 66 8.76 7.90 -2.63
C LEU A 66 7.89 9.13 -2.91
N GLU A 67 6.59 8.94 -3.17
CA GLU A 67 5.65 10.04 -3.45
C GLU A 67 5.38 10.91 -2.23
N GLY A 68 5.22 10.30 -1.05
CA GLY A 68 5.00 11.00 0.22
C GLY A 68 6.22 11.81 0.65
N TRP A 69 7.42 11.21 0.66
CA TRP A 69 8.65 11.94 0.99
C TRP A 69 8.96 13.07 0.02
N ARG A 70 8.67 12.88 -1.27
CA ARG A 70 8.78 13.94 -2.26
C ARG A 70 7.82 15.09 -1.95
N THR A 71 6.58 14.76 -1.61
CA THR A 71 5.53 15.73 -1.27
C THR A 71 5.88 16.51 0.00
N LEU A 72 6.38 15.85 1.05
CA LEU A 72 6.89 16.52 2.26
C LEU A 72 8.05 17.49 1.93
N ARG A 73 8.99 17.08 1.07
CA ARG A 73 10.08 17.98 0.61
C ARG A 73 9.55 19.17 -0.18
N GLU A 74 8.49 18.99 -0.97
CA GLU A 74 7.81 20.07 -1.69
C GLU A 74 7.16 21.04 -0.70
N PHE A 75 6.41 20.57 0.30
CA PHE A 75 5.84 21.44 1.34
C PHE A 75 6.89 22.25 2.08
N ARG A 76 8.02 21.63 2.42
CA ARG A 76 9.12 22.34 3.09
C ARG A 76 9.69 23.47 2.24
N ARG A 77 9.61 23.38 0.91
CA ARG A 77 10.05 24.44 -0.02
C ARG A 77 8.96 25.47 -0.26
N GLU A 78 7.74 25.03 -0.56
CA GLU A 78 6.58 25.88 -0.88
C GLU A 78 6.17 26.76 0.31
N TYR A 79 6.25 26.20 1.51
CA TYR A 79 5.81 26.84 2.74
C TYR A 79 6.97 27.14 3.69
N ALA A 80 8.20 27.28 3.19
CA ALA A 80 9.41 27.50 4.00
C ALA A 80 9.30 28.65 5.01
N ASN A 81 8.47 29.66 4.72
CA ASN A 81 8.22 30.82 5.58
C ASN A 81 6.83 30.82 6.25
N LEU A 82 6.01 29.78 6.00
CA LEU A 82 4.60 29.71 6.40
C LEU A 82 4.31 28.50 7.29
N LEU A 83 5.05 27.40 7.15
CA LEU A 83 5.03 26.28 8.07
C LEU A 83 6.10 26.51 9.15
N SER A 84 5.67 26.53 10.39
CA SER A 84 6.56 26.35 11.53
C SER A 84 7.19 24.95 11.49
N ARG A 85 8.28 24.78 12.25
CA ARG A 85 8.89 23.46 12.41
C ARG A 85 7.90 22.45 12.99
N GLU A 86 7.11 22.86 13.97
CA GLU A 86 6.13 22.00 14.64
C GLU A 86 5.04 21.51 13.69
N GLU A 87 4.50 22.40 12.84
CA GLU A 87 3.52 22.01 11.82
C GLU A 87 4.12 21.05 10.78
N PHE A 88 5.39 21.24 10.42
CA PHE A 88 6.06 20.32 9.50
C PHE A 88 6.31 18.94 10.12
N GLU A 89 6.74 18.87 11.38
CA GLU A 89 6.90 17.59 12.07
C GLU A 89 5.54 16.89 12.22
N SER A 90 4.45 17.61 12.51
CA SER A 90 3.11 17.02 12.56
C SER A 90 2.67 16.41 11.22
N LEU A 91 2.98 17.05 10.08
CA LEU A 91 2.73 16.47 8.75
C LEU A 91 3.58 15.22 8.50
N LYS A 92 4.81 15.20 9.01
CA LYS A 92 5.72 14.06 8.90
C LYS A 92 5.23 12.88 9.75
N ASP A 93 4.84 13.12 10.99
CA ASP A 93 4.28 12.11 11.89
C ASP A 93 3.01 11.51 11.26
N ARG A 94 2.13 12.36 10.69
CA ARG A 94 0.94 11.90 9.98
C ARG A 94 1.26 11.03 8.76
N PHE A 95 2.32 11.35 8.03
CA PHE A 95 2.78 10.53 6.92
C PHE A 95 3.34 9.19 7.40
N GLU A 96 4.06 9.16 8.52
CA GLU A 96 4.58 7.93 9.14
C GLU A 96 3.43 7.03 9.64
N GLU A 97 2.36 7.60 10.23
CA GLU A 97 1.14 6.85 10.56
C GLU A 97 0.49 6.17 9.34
N PHE A 98 0.43 6.89 8.20
CA PHE A 98 -0.08 6.30 6.95
C PHE A 98 0.84 5.23 6.37
N GLU A 99 2.15 5.37 6.59
CA GLU A 99 3.13 4.37 6.19
C GLU A 99 2.91 3.07 6.97
N GLU A 100 2.80 3.17 8.30
CA GLU A 100 2.51 2.03 9.18
C GLU A 100 1.20 1.34 8.79
N GLU A 101 0.11 2.09 8.58
CA GLU A 101 -1.18 1.52 8.20
C GLU A 101 -1.11 0.78 6.85
N LEU A 102 -0.39 1.33 5.86
CA LEU A 102 -0.18 0.64 4.58
C LEU A 102 0.72 -0.58 4.70
N GLU A 103 1.71 -0.56 5.59
CA GLU A 103 2.58 -1.72 5.84
C GLU A 103 1.79 -2.87 6.43
N ASP A 104 0.98 -2.62 7.45
CA ASP A 104 0.13 -3.63 8.08
C ASP A 104 -0.80 -4.30 7.05
N MET A 105 -1.46 -3.51 6.20
CA MET A 105 -2.34 -4.05 5.16
C MET A 105 -1.57 -4.86 4.10
N VAL A 106 -0.36 -4.42 3.73
CA VAL A 106 0.46 -5.18 2.78
C VAL A 106 0.96 -6.48 3.39
N ASP A 107 1.36 -6.49 4.65
CA ASP A 107 1.80 -7.69 5.34
C ASP A 107 0.67 -8.71 5.47
N GLU A 108 -0.55 -8.28 5.82
CA GLU A 108 -1.73 -9.16 5.84
C GLU A 108 -2.00 -9.78 4.46
N LEU A 109 -1.91 -8.99 3.38
CA LEU A 109 -2.07 -9.49 2.02
C LEU A 109 -0.97 -10.50 1.63
N LEU A 110 0.28 -10.24 2.05
CA LEU A 110 1.42 -11.11 1.77
C LEU A 110 1.34 -12.45 2.52
N ASP A 111 0.85 -12.44 3.76
CA ASP A 111 0.62 -13.66 4.54
C ASP A 111 -0.44 -14.53 3.88
N ARG A 112 -1.57 -13.93 3.47
CA ARG A 112 -2.63 -14.65 2.72
C ARG A 112 -2.11 -15.26 1.41
N LEU A 113 -1.27 -14.53 0.68
CA LEU A 113 -0.61 -15.04 -0.53
C LEU A 113 0.30 -16.23 -0.26
N GLU A 114 1.01 -16.21 0.86
CA GLU A 114 1.90 -17.30 1.29
C GLU A 114 1.10 -18.56 1.64
N ASP A 115 0.02 -18.42 2.41
CA ASP A 115 -0.88 -19.51 2.76
C ASP A 115 -1.49 -20.20 1.53
N LEU A 116 -1.90 -19.41 0.53
CA LEU A 116 -2.44 -19.94 -0.72
C LEU A 116 -1.38 -20.69 -1.54
N ARG A 117 -0.18 -20.12 -1.62
CA ARG A 117 0.95 -20.76 -2.31
C ARG A 117 1.30 -22.10 -1.66
N ASP A 118 1.32 -22.16 -0.33
CA ASP A 118 1.69 -23.36 0.41
C ASP A 118 0.60 -24.44 0.33
N SER A 119 -0.67 -24.04 0.35
CA SER A 119 -1.81 -24.93 0.11
C SER A 119 -1.73 -25.60 -1.26
N LEU A 120 -1.51 -24.81 -2.32
CA LEU A 120 -1.38 -25.33 -3.68
C LEU A 120 -0.12 -26.19 -3.89
N SER A 121 0.98 -25.86 -3.21
CA SER A 121 2.22 -26.62 -3.30
C SER A 121 2.10 -27.98 -2.61
N SER A 122 1.33 -28.06 -1.53
CA SER A 122 1.08 -29.28 -0.74
C SER A 122 0.20 -30.29 -1.49
N GLU A 123 -0.78 -29.82 -2.26
CA GLU A 123 -1.60 -30.68 -3.14
C GLU A 123 -0.78 -31.34 -4.25
N ARG A 124 0.35 -30.75 -4.65
CA ARG A 124 1.23 -31.29 -5.70
C ARG A 124 2.08 -32.49 -5.27
N VAL A 125 2.17 -32.76 -3.97
CA VAL A 125 3.00 -33.83 -3.37
C VAL A 125 2.17 -35.07 -3.01
N ARG A 126 0.84 -34.98 -3.07
CA ARG A 126 -0.08 -36.12 -2.93
C ARG A 126 -0.36 -36.79 -4.27
#